data_AF-A0A9W3CHD6-F1
#
_entry.id   AF-A0A9W3CHD6-F1
#
_cell.length_a   1.000
_cell.length_b   1.000
_cell.length_c   1.000
_cell.angle_alpha   90.00
_cell.angle_beta   90.00
_cell.angle_gamma   90.00
#
_symmetry.space_group_name_H-M   'P 1'
#
loop_
_entity.id
_entity.type
_entity.pdbx_description
1 polymer ?
#
loop_
_entity_poly.entity_id
_entity_poly.type
_entity_poly.pdbx_seq_one_letter_code
_entity_poly.pdbx_strand_id
1 'polypeptide(L)'
;MLFCEVGSGITASFWQDNWTNAGPLIELIGERGPQITGLSIDAVVADVLTSDGWRWDRSRSRSPVIALLKDTLPNAQEIIASEVDDNYVWIPVRGRGNGCFSVSETWRALHPFPLEVPWHKAVWFAGRIPKHAFITWIAARDRMVTRDRLIRWGLSVPSTCVLCTGREESRLPQEILTRL
;
A
#
# COMPACT_ATOMS: atom_id res chain seq x y z
N MET A 1 -7.10 -3.09 -6.19
CA MET A 1 -6.90 -4.55 -6.20
C MET A 1 -8.22 -5.19 -5.76
N LEU A 2 -8.43 -6.48 -6.01
CA LEU A 2 -9.71 -7.21 -5.97
C LEU A 2 -10.79 -6.62 -5.04
N PHE A 3 -12.01 -6.49 -5.58
CA PHE A 3 -13.21 -6.07 -4.87
C PHE A 3 -14.23 -7.21 -4.93
N CYS A 4 -14.85 -7.53 -3.81
CA CYS A 4 -15.87 -8.58 -3.73
C CYS A 4 -17.25 -7.92 -3.77
N GLU A 5 -18.00 -8.21 -4.82
CA GLU A 5 -19.43 -7.89 -4.92
C GLU A 5 -20.18 -8.98 -4.15
N VAL A 6 -20.66 -8.63 -2.97
CA VAL A 6 -21.38 -9.58 -2.11
C VAL A 6 -22.72 -9.90 -2.72
N GLY A 7 -22.95 -11.19 -2.96
CA GLY A 7 -24.23 -11.76 -3.30
C GLY A 7 -24.83 -12.39 -2.04
N SER A 8 -24.68 -13.70 -1.90
CA SER A 8 -25.15 -14.49 -0.75
C SER A 8 -24.26 -14.35 0.49
N GLY A 9 -23.04 -13.85 0.34
CA GLY A 9 -22.08 -13.63 1.43
C GLY A 9 -21.45 -14.90 2.00
N ILE A 10 -21.64 -16.05 1.35
CA ILE A 10 -21.16 -17.36 1.84
C ILE A 10 -19.67 -17.60 1.57
N THR A 11 -19.10 -16.93 0.56
CA THR A 11 -17.68 -17.04 0.21
C THR A 11 -16.89 -15.78 0.52
N ALA A 12 -17.55 -14.65 0.64
CA ALA A 12 -16.95 -13.38 1.03
C ALA A 12 -16.51 -13.43 2.50
N SER A 13 -15.21 -13.30 2.76
CA SER A 13 -14.67 -13.11 4.10
C SER A 13 -15.12 -11.74 4.63
N PHE A 14 -15.72 -11.73 5.82
CA PHE A 14 -16.17 -10.49 6.45
C PHE A 14 -15.01 -9.52 6.73
N TRP A 15 -13.87 -10.04 7.22
CA TRP A 15 -12.74 -9.22 7.66
C TRP A 15 -11.73 -8.87 6.57
N GLN A 16 -11.37 -9.84 5.75
CA GLN A 16 -10.21 -9.77 4.86
C GLN A 16 -10.57 -9.26 3.46
N ASP A 17 -11.77 -9.56 2.98
CA ASP A 17 -12.16 -9.15 1.64
C ASP A 17 -12.55 -7.67 1.61
N ASN A 18 -12.22 -7.06 0.48
CA ASN A 18 -12.62 -5.70 0.18
C ASN A 18 -14.00 -5.70 -0.48
N TRP A 19 -15.04 -5.76 0.34
CA TRP A 19 -16.44 -5.78 -0.11
C TRP A 19 -17.23 -4.55 0.36
N THR A 20 -16.58 -3.66 1.12
CA THR A 20 -17.16 -2.38 1.55
C THR A 20 -16.49 -1.20 0.84
N ASN A 21 -17.14 -0.04 0.84
CA ASN A 21 -16.51 1.19 0.34
C ASN A 21 -15.33 1.67 1.22
N ALA A 22 -15.15 1.11 2.43
CA ALA A 22 -14.06 1.47 3.32
C ALA A 22 -12.77 0.68 3.05
N GLY A 23 -12.84 -0.47 2.38
CA GLY A 23 -11.71 -1.41 2.26
C GLY A 23 -11.95 -2.68 3.06
N PRO A 24 -10.93 -3.54 3.23
CA PRO A 24 -10.97 -4.64 4.19
C PRO A 24 -11.25 -4.12 5.60
N LEU A 25 -12.26 -4.68 6.27
CA LEU A 25 -12.66 -4.23 7.60
C LEU A 25 -11.55 -4.45 8.65
N ILE A 26 -10.69 -5.45 8.46
CA ILE A 26 -9.55 -5.70 9.35
C ILE A 26 -8.51 -4.57 9.32
N GLU A 27 -8.32 -3.91 8.17
CA GLU A 27 -7.40 -2.78 8.03
C GLU A 27 -7.97 -1.53 8.72
N LEU A 28 -9.30 -1.37 8.69
CA LEU A 28 -9.99 -0.25 9.31
C LEU A 28 -10.04 -0.36 10.84
N ILE A 29 -10.33 -1.55 11.35
CA ILE A 29 -10.61 -1.80 12.77
C ILE A 29 -9.36 -2.26 13.53
N GLY A 30 -8.40 -2.84 12.82
CA GLY A 30 -7.20 -3.44 13.37
C GLY A 30 -7.40 -4.89 13.81
N GLU A 31 -6.28 -5.56 14.07
CA GLU A 31 -6.21 -7.01 14.34
C GLU A 31 -7.05 -7.48 15.55
N ARG A 32 -7.40 -6.57 16.47
CA ARG A 32 -8.25 -6.87 17.64
C ARG A 32 -9.74 -6.78 17.34
N GLY A 33 -10.14 -6.34 16.15
CA GLY A 33 -11.55 -6.22 15.72
C GLY A 33 -12.38 -7.50 15.92
N PRO A 34 -11.91 -8.67 15.48
CA PRO A 34 -12.63 -9.94 15.68
C PRO A 34 -12.87 -10.25 17.17
N GLN A 35 -11.88 -10.00 18.03
CA GLN A 35 -12.00 -10.23 19.48
C GLN A 35 -13.03 -9.29 20.14
N ILE A 36 -13.08 -8.03 19.71
CA ILE A 36 -14.00 -7.02 20.25
C ILE A 36 -15.45 -7.30 19.81
N THR A 37 -15.63 -7.80 18.58
CA THR A 37 -16.95 -8.08 18.00
C THR A 37 -17.47 -9.48 18.32
N GLY A 38 -16.60 -10.39 18.78
CA GLY A 38 -16.93 -11.78 19.06
C GLY A 38 -17.14 -12.62 17.79
N LEU A 39 -16.54 -12.22 16.67
CA LEU A 39 -16.52 -13.00 15.43
C LEU A 39 -15.19 -13.73 15.27
N SER A 40 -15.23 -14.87 14.60
CA SER A 40 -14.02 -15.51 14.09
C SER A 40 -13.32 -14.58 13.09
N ILE A 41 -11.99 -14.67 13.02
CA ILE A 41 -11.21 -14.01 11.96
C ILE A 41 -11.55 -14.58 10.57
N ASP A 42 -12.00 -15.83 10.52
CA ASP A 42 -12.40 -16.54 9.30
C ASP A 42 -13.91 -16.44 9.02
N ALA A 43 -14.63 -15.57 9.74
CA ALA A 43 -16.07 -15.40 9.55
C ALA A 43 -16.38 -14.88 8.14
N VAL A 44 -17.36 -15.49 7.48
CA VAL A 44 -17.89 -15.01 6.20
C VAL A 44 -19.00 -13.98 6.43
N VAL A 45 -19.37 -13.21 5.41
CA VAL A 45 -20.41 -12.18 5.52
C VAL A 45 -21.74 -12.79 5.97
N ALA A 46 -22.09 -13.97 5.45
CA ALA A 46 -23.31 -14.70 5.81
C ALA A 46 -23.38 -15.06 7.30
N ASP A 47 -22.24 -15.36 7.95
CA ASP A 47 -22.19 -15.71 9.39
C ASP A 47 -22.58 -14.53 10.30
N VAL A 48 -22.49 -13.32 9.77
CA VAL A 48 -22.74 -12.06 10.48
C VAL A 48 -24.15 -11.55 10.23
N LEU A 49 -24.87 -12.13 9.27
CA LEU A 49 -26.24 -11.79 8.95
C LEU A 49 -27.22 -12.54 9.87
N THR A 50 -28.33 -11.88 10.16
CA THR A 50 -29.51 -12.42 10.84
C THR A 50 -30.73 -12.16 9.97
N SER A 51 -31.88 -12.76 10.31
CA SER A 51 -33.13 -12.59 9.54
C SER A 51 -33.54 -11.13 9.32
N ASP A 52 -33.13 -10.22 10.20
CA ASP A 52 -33.57 -8.82 10.20
C ASP A 52 -32.44 -7.81 9.97
N GLY A 53 -31.21 -8.25 9.72
CA GLY A 53 -30.06 -7.36 9.51
C GLY A 53 -28.74 -7.89 10.05
N TRP A 54 -27.79 -6.99 10.34
CA TRP A 54 -26.50 -7.35 10.89
C TRP A 54 -26.63 -7.79 12.35
N ARG A 55 -25.83 -8.77 12.77
CA ARG A 55 -25.82 -9.32 14.14
C ARG A 55 -25.79 -8.25 15.24
N TRP A 56 -25.14 -7.12 15.00
CA TRP A 56 -24.98 -6.05 16.00
C TRP A 56 -25.99 -4.92 15.88
N ASP A 57 -26.92 -4.94 14.93
CA ASP A 57 -27.90 -3.86 14.77
C ASP A 57 -28.73 -3.66 16.03
N ARG A 58 -29.11 -4.76 16.69
CA ARG A 58 -29.82 -4.75 17.97
C ARG A 58 -28.91 -4.52 19.19
N SER A 59 -27.59 -4.56 19.01
CA SER A 59 -26.63 -4.36 20.10
C SER A 59 -26.58 -2.89 20.53
N ARG A 60 -26.74 -2.64 21.83
CA ARG A 60 -26.56 -1.33 22.48
C ARG A 60 -25.13 -1.10 22.96
N SER A 61 -24.17 -1.86 22.43
CA SER A 61 -22.76 -1.73 22.81
C SER A 61 -22.26 -0.30 22.56
N ARG A 62 -21.52 0.25 23.52
CA ARG A 62 -20.85 1.55 23.41
C ARG A 62 -19.44 1.43 22.82
N SER A 63 -19.10 0.27 22.25
CA SER A 63 -17.80 0.06 21.61
C SER A 63 -17.68 0.95 20.35
N PRO A 64 -16.63 1.78 20.24
CA PRO A 64 -16.42 2.60 19.05
C PRO A 64 -16.21 1.75 17.79
N VAL A 65 -15.68 0.53 17.94
CA VAL A 65 -15.52 -0.43 16.82
C VAL A 65 -16.87 -0.85 16.24
N ILE A 66 -17.84 -1.14 17.11
CA ILE A 66 -19.17 -1.57 16.65
C ILE A 66 -19.92 -0.40 16.02
N ALA A 67 -19.75 0.82 16.55
CA ALA A 67 -20.30 2.02 15.93
C ALA A 67 -19.72 2.24 14.52
N LEU A 68 -18.38 2.15 14.37
CA LEU A 68 -17.72 2.29 13.08
C LEU A 68 -18.19 1.23 12.07
N LEU A 69 -18.33 -0.03 12.50
CA LEU A 69 -18.87 -1.09 11.66
C LEU A 69 -20.26 -0.72 11.14
N LYS A 70 -21.17 -0.29 12.01
CA LYS A 70 -22.53 0.11 11.62
C LYS A 70 -22.54 1.23 10.58
N ASP A 71 -21.61 2.18 10.68
CA ASP A 71 -21.52 3.30 9.73
C ASP A 71 -20.94 2.88 8.37
N THR A 72 -20.11 1.84 8.33
CA THR A 72 -19.44 1.37 7.10
C THR A 72 -20.18 0.28 6.35
N LEU A 73 -21.03 -0.48 7.02
CA LEU A 73 -21.71 -1.64 6.44
C LEU A 73 -22.87 -1.21 5.53
N PRO A 74 -23.05 -1.87 4.37
CA PRO A 74 -24.19 -1.62 3.49
C PRO A 74 -25.50 -2.16 4.09
N ASN A 75 -26.61 -1.90 3.41
CA ASN A 75 -27.92 -2.42 3.80
C ASN A 75 -27.92 -3.96 3.74
N ALA A 76 -28.08 -4.61 4.89
CA ALA A 76 -28.09 -6.07 5.01
C ALA A 76 -29.23 -6.74 4.23
N GLN A 77 -30.36 -6.05 4.02
CA GLN A 77 -31.55 -6.64 3.39
C GLN A 77 -31.31 -7.06 1.93
N GLU A 78 -30.46 -6.33 1.21
CA GLU A 78 -30.10 -6.66 -0.18
C GLU A 78 -29.28 -7.94 -0.24
N ILE A 79 -28.39 -8.16 0.73
CA ILE A 79 -27.53 -9.34 0.82
C ILE A 79 -28.35 -10.56 1.27
N ILE A 80 -29.21 -10.40 2.28
CA ILE A 80 -30.09 -11.47 2.79
C ILE A 80 -31.04 -11.98 1.70
N ALA A 81 -31.55 -11.10 0.84
CA ALA A 81 -32.47 -11.44 -0.24
C ALA A 81 -31.77 -12.00 -1.49
N SER A 82 -30.44 -11.97 -1.54
CA SER A 82 -29.68 -12.40 -2.72
C SER A 82 -29.45 -13.91 -2.73
N GLU A 83 -29.86 -14.55 -3.82
CA GLU A 83 -29.54 -15.97 -4.10
C GLU A 83 -28.31 -16.11 -5.03
N VAL A 84 -27.67 -15.00 -5.40
CA VAL A 84 -26.54 -14.98 -6.31
C VAL A 84 -25.24 -15.22 -5.53
N ASP A 85 -24.31 -15.97 -6.09
CA ASP A 85 -22.98 -16.17 -5.48
C ASP A 85 -22.16 -14.86 -5.45
N ASP A 86 -21.22 -14.78 -4.50
CA ASP A 86 -20.32 -13.63 -4.42
C ASP A 86 -19.38 -13.59 -5.63
N ASN A 87 -19.15 -12.39 -6.16
CA ASN A 87 -18.36 -12.20 -7.37
C ASN A 87 -17.11 -11.34 -7.09
N TYR A 88 -15.94 -11.83 -7.49
CA TYR A 88 -14.68 -11.12 -7.28
C TYR A 88 -14.28 -10.37 -8.55
N VAL A 89 -14.34 -9.05 -8.49
CA VAL A 89 -14.03 -8.15 -9.61
C VAL A 89 -12.67 -7.51 -9.40
N TRP A 90 -11.84 -7.53 -10.45
CA TRP A 90 -10.56 -6.83 -10.41
C TRP A 90 -10.77 -5.33 -10.66
N ILE A 91 -10.45 -4.52 -9.64
CA ILE A 91 -10.55 -3.06 -9.69
C ILE A 91 -9.19 -2.48 -9.29
N PRO A 92 -8.33 -2.02 -10.22
CA PRO A 92 -6.98 -1.53 -9.90
C PRO A 92 -7.03 -0.23 -9.09
N VAL A 93 -7.96 0.67 -9.46
CA VAL A 93 -8.18 1.96 -8.82
C VAL A 93 -9.68 2.12 -8.55
N ARG A 94 -10.07 2.56 -7.36
CA ARG A 94 -11.49 2.74 -7.00
C ARG A 94 -12.19 3.64 -8.02
N GLY A 95 -13.34 3.20 -8.53
CA GLY A 95 -14.11 3.90 -9.56
C GLY A 95 -13.52 3.81 -10.98
N ARG A 96 -12.42 3.08 -11.19
CA ARG A 96 -11.76 2.92 -12.48
C ARG A 96 -11.38 1.44 -12.69
N GLY A 97 -12.28 0.70 -13.32
CA GLY A 97 -12.08 -0.68 -13.71
C GLY A 97 -13.26 -1.16 -14.55
N ASN A 98 -13.00 -1.99 -15.54
CA ASN A 98 -14.01 -2.64 -16.37
C ASN A 98 -14.20 -4.13 -15.98
N GLY A 99 -13.65 -4.53 -14.83
CA GLY A 99 -13.62 -5.93 -14.38
C GLY A 99 -12.65 -6.83 -15.14
N CYS A 100 -12.02 -6.36 -16.22
CA CYS A 100 -11.06 -7.15 -16.98
C CYS A 100 -9.66 -7.01 -16.37
N PHE A 101 -9.07 -8.12 -15.96
CA PHE A 101 -7.72 -8.14 -15.43
C PHE A 101 -6.70 -7.62 -16.44
N SER A 102 -5.84 -6.69 -16.00
CA SER A 102 -4.72 -6.17 -16.79
C SER A 102 -3.45 -6.15 -15.96
N VAL A 103 -2.43 -6.87 -16.45
CA VAL A 103 -1.09 -6.90 -15.84
C VAL A 103 -0.48 -5.50 -15.80
N SER A 104 -0.65 -4.73 -16.89
CA SER A 104 -0.07 -3.38 -17.01
C SER A 104 -0.65 -2.40 -16.00
N GLU A 105 -1.94 -2.49 -15.73
CA GLU A 105 -2.64 -1.66 -14.75
C GLU A 105 -2.36 -2.13 -13.33
N THR A 106 -2.28 -3.45 -13.11
CA THR A 106 -1.85 -4.01 -11.82
C THR A 106 -0.45 -3.52 -11.46
N TRP A 107 0.49 -3.53 -12.43
CA TRP A 107 1.84 -3.01 -12.24
C TRP A 107 1.83 -1.54 -11.83
N ARG A 108 1.05 -0.70 -12.52
CA ARG A 108 0.91 0.74 -12.20
C ARG A 108 0.27 0.97 -10.83
N ALA A 109 -0.68 0.14 -10.42
CA ALA A 109 -1.32 0.23 -9.10
C ALA A 109 -0.36 -0.18 -7.97
N LEU A 110 0.46 -1.22 -8.17
CA LEU A 110 1.48 -1.67 -7.22
C LEU A 110 2.68 -0.72 -7.13
N HIS A 111 2.99 -0.01 -8.22
CA HIS A 111 4.11 0.91 -8.33
C HIS A 111 3.59 2.31 -8.66
N PRO A 112 3.00 3.02 -7.67
CA PRO A 112 2.61 4.40 -7.87
C PRO A 112 3.83 5.20 -8.35
N PHE A 113 3.61 6.07 -9.34
CA PHE A 113 4.69 6.87 -9.90
C PHE A 113 5.36 7.67 -8.78
N PRO A 114 6.68 7.55 -8.60
CA PRO A 114 7.37 8.38 -7.62
C PRO A 114 7.19 9.84 -7.99
N LEU A 115 7.07 10.70 -6.98
CA LEU A 115 7.07 12.15 -7.15
C LEU A 115 8.23 12.54 -8.08
N GLU A 116 7.91 13.29 -9.14
CA GLU A 116 8.94 13.79 -10.05
C GLU A 116 9.94 14.63 -9.27
N VAL A 117 11.21 14.24 -9.31
CA VAL A 117 12.26 15.04 -8.69
C VAL A 117 12.47 16.31 -9.53
N PRO A 118 12.55 17.51 -8.91
CA PRO A 118 12.59 18.77 -9.65
C PRO A 118 13.81 18.88 -10.57
N TRP A 119 14.91 18.20 -10.21
CA TRP A 119 16.16 18.18 -10.97
C TRP A 119 16.17 17.15 -12.12
N HIS A 120 15.10 16.39 -12.36
CA HIS A 120 15.10 15.35 -13.40
C HIS A 120 15.36 15.93 -14.81
N LYS A 121 14.85 17.13 -15.09
CA LYS A 121 15.04 17.81 -16.39
C LYS A 121 16.51 18.20 -16.64
N ALA A 122 17.27 18.48 -15.57
CA ALA A 122 18.69 18.79 -15.68
C ALA A 122 19.52 17.55 -16.06
N VAL A 123 19.03 16.34 -15.74
CA VAL A 123 19.70 15.07 -16.05
C VAL A 123 19.20 14.49 -17.38
N TRP A 124 17.89 14.55 -17.63
CA TRP A 124 17.21 13.91 -18.77
C TRP A 124 16.83 14.88 -19.89
N PHE A 125 17.68 15.87 -20.23
CA PHE A 125 17.45 16.83 -21.31
C PHE A 125 17.68 16.25 -22.73
N ALA A 126 17.18 16.93 -23.77
CA ALA A 126 17.40 16.55 -25.16
C ALA A 126 18.85 16.79 -25.58
N GLY A 127 19.50 15.81 -26.23
CA GLY A 127 20.92 15.89 -26.60
C GLY A 127 21.91 15.49 -25.49
N ARG A 128 21.42 14.98 -24.36
CA ARG A 128 22.27 14.42 -23.30
C ARG A 128 23.07 13.21 -23.78
N ILE A 129 24.26 13.03 -23.22
CA ILE A 129 25.04 11.79 -23.39
C ILE A 129 24.48 10.75 -22.39
N PRO A 130 23.92 9.61 -22.84
CA PRO A 130 23.24 8.65 -21.96
C PRO A 130 24.10 8.17 -20.78
N LYS A 131 25.39 7.90 -21.01
CA LYS A 131 26.34 7.49 -19.97
C LYS A 131 26.46 8.51 -18.84
N HIS A 132 26.60 9.80 -19.18
CA HIS A 132 26.73 10.86 -18.19
C HIS A 132 25.41 11.09 -17.44
N ALA A 133 24.29 11.13 -18.17
CA ALA A 133 22.97 11.25 -17.56
C ALA A 133 22.69 10.12 -16.55
N PHE A 134 23.05 8.88 -16.89
CA PHE A 134 22.90 7.73 -16.00
C PHE A 134 23.77 7.85 -14.74
N ILE A 135 25.06 8.19 -14.88
CA ILE A 135 25.96 8.38 -13.73
C ILE A 135 25.45 9.51 -12.84
N THR A 136 25.07 10.66 -13.41
CA THR A 136 24.52 11.79 -12.66
C THR A 136 23.22 11.43 -11.96
N TRP A 137 22.34 10.64 -12.59
CA TRP A 137 21.10 10.17 -11.97
C TRP A 137 21.36 9.30 -10.74
N ILE A 138 22.31 8.35 -10.85
CA ILE A 138 22.70 7.49 -9.73
C ILE A 138 23.36 8.30 -8.61
N ALA A 139 24.25 9.23 -8.96
CA ALA A 139 24.92 10.12 -8.02
C ALA A 139 23.91 10.98 -7.24
N ALA A 140 22.95 11.60 -7.94
CA ALA A 140 21.92 12.44 -7.32
C ALA A 140 20.97 11.66 -6.39
N ARG A 141 20.79 10.36 -6.61
CA ARG A 141 19.97 9.48 -5.73
C ARG A 141 20.75 8.82 -4.60
N ASP A 142 22.01 9.18 -4.40
CA ASP A 142 22.92 8.53 -3.43
C ASP A 142 22.96 7.01 -3.64
N ARG A 143 23.09 6.59 -4.90
CA ARG A 143 23.13 5.18 -5.32
C ARG A 143 24.48 4.76 -5.90
N MET A 144 25.50 5.62 -5.83
CA MET A 144 26.85 5.24 -6.21
C MET A 144 27.49 4.35 -5.15
N VAL A 145 28.38 3.46 -5.59
CA VAL A 145 29.20 2.60 -4.75
C VAL A 145 30.52 3.31 -4.47
N THR A 146 30.46 4.30 -3.60
CA THR A 146 31.61 5.07 -3.11
C THR A 146 32.28 4.35 -1.93
N ARG A 147 33.56 4.63 -1.63
CA ARG A 147 34.28 3.92 -0.55
C ARG A 147 33.67 4.16 0.82
N ASP A 148 33.17 5.36 1.09
CA ASP A 148 32.43 5.68 2.32
C ASP A 148 31.20 4.78 2.51
N ARG A 149 30.53 4.40 1.42
CA ARG A 149 29.38 3.49 1.46
C ARG A 149 29.83 2.04 1.70
N LEU A 150 30.91 1.61 1.05
CA LEU A 150 31.49 0.28 1.27
C LEU A 150 31.95 0.10 2.72
N ILE A 151 32.58 1.12 3.31
CA ILE A 151 32.99 1.12 4.73
C ILE A 151 31.76 1.04 5.63
N ARG A 152 30.69 1.81 5.34
CA ARG A 152 29.41 1.72 6.08
C ARG A 152 28.75 0.34 5.98
N TRP A 153 29.01 -0.42 4.92
CA TRP A 153 28.58 -1.81 4.79
C TRP A 153 29.51 -2.81 5.51
N GLY A 154 30.59 -2.35 6.12
CA GLY A 154 31.55 -3.18 6.86
C GLY A 154 32.66 -3.79 5.99
N LEU A 155 32.82 -3.35 4.74
CA LEU A 155 33.95 -3.79 3.91
C LEU A 155 35.23 -3.06 4.30
N SER A 156 36.32 -3.83 4.44
CA SER A 156 37.67 -3.29 4.68
C SER A 156 38.26 -2.73 3.38
N VAL A 157 37.89 -1.49 3.05
CA VAL A 157 38.46 -0.71 1.93
C VAL A 157 39.12 0.57 2.44
N PRO A 158 40.17 1.10 1.78
CA PRO A 158 40.79 2.37 2.18
C PRO A 158 39.78 3.52 2.18
N SER A 159 39.77 4.37 3.21
CA SER A 159 38.87 5.53 3.29
C SER A 159 39.29 6.69 2.39
N THR A 160 40.49 6.65 1.83
CA THR A 160 41.06 7.74 1.02
C THR A 160 40.36 7.86 -0.34
N CYS A 161 40.14 9.10 -0.79
CA CYS A 161 39.59 9.39 -2.10
C CYS A 161 40.58 9.03 -3.21
N VAL A 162 40.13 8.25 -4.20
CA VAL A 162 40.96 7.84 -5.36
C VAL A 162 41.40 9.03 -6.22
N LEU A 163 40.58 10.09 -6.28
CA LEU A 163 40.80 11.20 -7.20
C LEU A 163 41.82 12.21 -6.66
N CYS A 164 41.74 12.55 -5.36
CA CYS A 164 42.60 13.57 -4.76
C CYS A 164 43.67 13.00 -3.84
N THR A 165 43.58 11.74 -3.42
CA THR A 165 44.54 11.00 -2.55
C THR A 165 44.85 11.60 -1.18
N GLY A 166 44.39 12.82 -0.87
CA GLY A 166 44.73 13.54 0.35
C GLY A 166 43.59 13.68 1.38
N ARG A 167 42.37 13.28 1.05
CA ARG A 167 41.20 13.37 1.94
C ARG A 167 40.38 12.09 1.91
N GLU A 168 39.61 11.86 2.96
CA GLU A 168 38.62 10.78 2.98
C GLU A 168 37.57 11.02 1.90
N GLU A 169 37.14 9.94 1.23
CA GLU A 169 36.06 10.03 0.26
C GLU A 169 34.76 10.35 1.02
N SER A 170 34.17 11.52 0.75
CA SER A 170 32.88 11.91 1.33
C SER A 170 31.93 12.36 0.24
N ARG A 171 30.65 12.01 0.38
CA ARG A 171 29.59 12.42 -0.55
C ARG A 171 29.27 13.91 -0.46
N LEU A 172 29.40 14.51 0.72
CA LEU A 172 29.11 15.92 0.97
C LEU A 172 30.42 16.70 1.16
N PRO A 173 30.47 17.98 0.73
CA PRO A 173 31.48 18.91 1.20
C PRO A 173 31.45 18.93 2.73
N GLN A 174 32.61 18.77 3.37
CA GLN A 174 32.74 18.76 4.83
C GLN A 174 32.15 20.04 5.48
N GLU A 175 32.06 21.15 4.75
CA GLU A 175 31.50 22.43 5.23
C GLU A 175 30.01 22.39 5.61
N ILE A 176 29.23 21.44 5.08
CA ILE A 176 27.79 21.32 5.40
C ILE A 176 27.58 20.53 6.70
N LEU A 177 28.52 19.67 7.09
CA LEU A 177 28.42 18.86 8.31
C LEU A 177 28.75 19.64 9.59
N THR A 178 29.34 20.83 9.48
CA THR A 178 29.62 21.75 10.61
C THR A 178 28.48 22.72 10.93
N ARG A 179 27.32 22.63 10.25
CA ARG A 179 26.15 23.49 10.49
C ARG A 179 24.85 22.74 10.82
N LEU A 180 24.97 21.48 11.22
CA LEU A 180 23.94 20.70 11.93
C LEU A 180 24.51 20.27 13.27
#